data_AF-A0A7V2T7R8-F1
#
_entry.id   AF-A0A7V2T7R8-F1
#
_cell.length_a   1.000
_cell.length_b   1.000
_cell.length_c   1.000
_cell.angle_alpha   90.00
_cell.angle_beta   90.00
_cell.angle_gamma   90.00
#
_symmetry.space_group_name_H-M   'P 1'
#
loop_
_entity.id
_entity.type
_entity.pdbx_description
1 polymer ?
#
loop_
_entity_poly.entity_id
_entity_poly.type
_entity_poly.pdbx_seq_one_letter_code
_entity_poly.pdbx_strand_id
1 'polypeptide(L)'
;MPRTLTEAETRAAVEAFASCGTVAGAARALGLTRSALRNRLERAQAAGIAAASPAFDAPELPDPDPPVEEIIAARLREYERVHRARRARHLIPVRVRLDGPVAIAHFGDPHLDDPGCNLPLLMRHMEVVRRTEGMFAANVGDLQNNWVGRLVRLHAEQTTTARQAWRLVEWFVRELPWLYIVLGNHDCWAGTGDPLDWILRTAPGVSGRHGVRLALRFPNGREVRVHARHDFPGHSQWNPAHGPAKAAMMHWRDHILTCGHRHVSGYQIVKDPATGTISHAIRVASYKDQDGYAFEKGLPDGNFGPCAVTVIDPEAESEIGLVTVLWDVETAADFLTFLRRRRKA
;
A
#
# COMPACT_ATOMS: atom_id res chain seq x y z
N MET A 1 39.76 -68.25 12.82
CA MET A 1 38.36 -68.55 13.20
C MET A 1 37.62 -67.23 13.35
N PRO A 2 36.49 -66.99 12.66
CA PRO A 2 35.72 -65.76 12.85
C PRO A 2 35.16 -65.72 14.28
N ARG A 3 35.37 -64.59 14.98
CA ARG A 3 34.87 -64.37 16.35
C ARG A 3 33.34 -64.47 16.34
N THR A 4 32.79 -65.41 17.10
CA THR A 4 31.35 -65.51 17.32
C THR A 4 30.91 -64.31 18.16
N LEU A 5 30.02 -63.48 17.62
CA LEU A 5 29.42 -62.36 18.37
C LEU A 5 28.50 -62.94 19.46
N THR A 6 28.59 -62.38 20.67
CA THR A 6 27.73 -62.80 21.79
C THR A 6 26.36 -62.13 21.70
N GLU A 7 25.35 -62.74 22.33
CA GLU A 7 23.99 -62.16 22.40
C GLU A 7 24.00 -60.76 23.03
N ALA A 8 24.86 -60.55 24.04
CA ALA A 8 25.06 -59.26 24.69
C ALA A 8 25.62 -58.19 23.72
N GLU A 9 26.57 -58.57 22.85
CA GLU A 9 27.13 -57.67 21.84
C GLU A 9 26.10 -57.28 20.76
N THR A 10 25.18 -58.19 20.42
CA THR A 10 24.08 -57.91 19.48
C THR A 10 22.97 -57.09 20.12
N ARG A 11 22.64 -57.32 21.40
CA ARG A 11 21.64 -56.56 22.14
C ARG A 11 22.07 -55.11 22.37
N ALA A 12 23.32 -54.90 22.78
CA ALA A 12 23.90 -53.57 22.93
C ALA A 12 23.89 -52.77 21.60
N ALA A 13 24.08 -53.45 20.46
CA ALA A 13 24.01 -52.81 19.14
C ALA A 13 22.59 -52.33 18.80
N VAL A 14 21.56 -53.14 19.11
CA VAL A 14 20.16 -52.80 18.88
C VAL A 14 19.69 -51.67 19.79
N GLU A 15 20.08 -51.69 21.08
CA GLU A 15 19.78 -50.62 22.04
C GLU A 15 20.45 -49.29 21.66
N ALA A 16 21.72 -49.32 21.30
CA ALA A 16 22.44 -48.13 20.86
C ALA A 16 21.85 -47.55 19.56
N PHE A 17 21.38 -48.41 18.64
CA PHE A 17 20.70 -47.97 17.42
C PHE A 17 19.34 -47.35 17.70
N ALA A 18 18.53 -47.95 18.58
CA ALA A 18 17.24 -47.42 18.99
C ALA A 18 17.36 -46.04 19.68
N SER A 19 18.40 -45.85 20.51
CA SER A 19 18.66 -44.58 21.19
C SER A 19 19.18 -43.48 20.25
N CYS A 20 20.09 -43.81 19.33
CA CYS A 20 20.76 -42.81 18.47
C CYS A 20 20.04 -42.53 17.13
N GLY A 21 19.08 -43.37 16.74
CA GLY A 21 18.32 -43.27 15.48
C GLY A 21 19.13 -43.46 14.18
N THR A 22 20.46 -43.59 14.27
CA THR A 22 21.35 -43.71 13.11
C THR A 22 22.50 -44.69 13.37
N VAL A 23 22.92 -45.42 12.32
CA VAL A 23 24.03 -46.39 12.37
C VAL A 23 25.35 -45.70 12.75
N ALA A 24 25.57 -44.47 12.26
CA ALA A 24 26.80 -43.72 12.56
C ALA A 24 26.87 -43.24 14.02
N GLY A 25 25.74 -42.85 14.61
CA GLY A 25 25.66 -42.47 16.02
C GLY A 25 25.93 -43.66 16.94
N ALA A 26 25.22 -44.76 16.71
CA ALA A 26 25.36 -45.98 17.50
C ALA A 26 26.77 -46.61 17.40
N ALA A 27 27.42 -46.53 16.23
CA ALA A 27 28.76 -47.09 16.05
C ALA A 27 29.80 -46.33 16.87
N ARG A 28 29.70 -44.99 16.91
CA ARG A 28 30.56 -44.15 17.75
C ARG A 28 30.33 -44.41 19.23
N ALA A 29 29.07 -44.53 19.67
CA ALA A 29 28.73 -44.78 21.06
C ALA A 29 29.33 -46.09 21.59
N LEU A 30 29.44 -47.11 20.74
CA LEU A 30 30.01 -48.42 21.10
C LEU A 30 31.51 -48.56 20.76
N GLY A 31 32.16 -47.52 20.24
CA GLY A 31 33.56 -47.60 19.81
C GLY A 31 33.80 -48.55 18.63
N LEU A 32 32.79 -48.76 17.78
CA LEU A 32 32.80 -49.70 16.65
C LEU A 32 32.92 -48.97 15.32
N THR A 33 33.42 -49.68 14.30
CA THR A 33 33.27 -49.23 12.92
C THR A 33 31.82 -49.41 12.47
N ARG A 34 31.37 -48.61 11.48
CA ARG A 34 30.00 -48.73 10.92
C ARG A 34 29.72 -50.12 10.36
N SER A 35 30.72 -50.75 9.75
CA SER A 35 30.59 -52.11 9.21
C SER A 35 30.43 -53.15 10.32
N ALA A 36 31.20 -53.03 11.41
CA ALA A 36 31.06 -53.90 12.58
C ALA A 36 29.69 -53.75 13.24
N LEU A 37 29.15 -52.52 13.34
CA LEU A 37 27.80 -52.30 13.86
C LEU A 37 26.72 -52.91 12.95
N ARG A 38 26.80 -52.72 11.62
CA ARG A 38 25.84 -53.33 10.67
C ARG A 38 25.83 -54.85 10.79
N ASN A 39 27.01 -55.47 10.89
CA ASN A 39 27.09 -56.92 11.07
C ASN A 39 26.43 -57.39 12.37
N ARG A 40 26.56 -56.61 13.47
CA ARG A 40 25.90 -56.90 14.74
C ARG A 40 24.37 -56.73 14.66
N LEU A 41 23.88 -55.70 13.97
CA LEU A 41 22.45 -55.46 13.76
C LEU A 41 21.81 -56.53 12.86
N GLU A 42 22.47 -56.93 11.78
CA GLU A 42 22.00 -58.01 10.89
C GLU A 42 21.90 -59.34 11.63
N ARG A 43 22.87 -59.65 12.49
CA ARG A 43 22.83 -60.85 13.34
C ARG A 43 21.77 -60.75 14.44
N ALA A 44 21.59 -59.58 15.04
CA ALA A 44 20.52 -59.36 16.01
C ALA A 44 19.14 -59.58 15.37
N GLN A 45 18.94 -59.09 14.15
CA GLN A 45 17.72 -59.30 13.38
C GLN A 45 17.50 -60.77 13.02
N ALA A 46 18.55 -61.46 12.54
CA ALA A 46 18.48 -62.89 12.24
C ALA A 46 18.20 -63.76 13.48
N ALA A 47 18.63 -63.30 14.67
CA ALA A 47 18.39 -63.96 15.95
C ALA A 47 17.07 -63.50 16.64
N GLY A 48 16.29 -62.60 16.03
CA GLY A 48 15.04 -62.10 16.60
C GLY A 48 15.21 -61.19 17.83
N ILE A 49 16.40 -60.63 18.04
CA ILE A 49 16.71 -59.75 19.17
C ILE A 49 16.22 -58.34 18.83
N ALA A 50 15.10 -57.94 19.41
CA ALA A 50 14.56 -56.59 19.32
C ALA A 50 15.05 -55.71 20.49
N ALA A 51 14.98 -54.40 20.33
CA ALA A 51 15.15 -53.47 21.44
C ALA A 51 14.05 -53.75 22.47
N ALA A 52 14.37 -53.62 23.76
CA ALA A 52 13.34 -53.66 24.79
C ALA A 52 12.30 -52.56 24.49
N SER A 53 11.02 -52.94 24.38
CA SER A 53 9.94 -51.97 24.41
C SER A 53 10.01 -51.21 25.75
N PRO A 54 9.74 -49.90 25.78
CA PRO A 54 9.71 -49.16 27.04
C PRO A 54 8.76 -49.85 28.02
N ALA A 55 9.18 -49.95 29.30
CA ALA A 55 8.42 -50.64 30.35
C ALA A 55 7.19 -49.86 30.85
N PHE A 56 6.76 -48.84 30.11
CA PHE A 56 5.67 -47.96 30.47
C PHE A 56 4.97 -47.45 29.20
N ASP A 57 3.67 -47.29 29.30
CA ASP A 57 2.85 -46.55 28.34
C ASP A 57 2.69 -45.13 28.86
N ALA A 58 3.23 -44.16 28.13
CA ALA A 58 2.98 -42.74 28.41
C ALA A 58 1.73 -42.32 27.62
N PRO A 59 0.73 -41.67 28.24
CA PRO A 59 -0.41 -41.15 27.51
C PRO A 59 0.06 -40.04 26.56
N GLU A 60 -0.53 -40.01 25.37
CA GLU A 60 -0.37 -38.88 24.44
C GLU A 60 -0.98 -37.64 25.10
N LEU A 61 -0.15 -36.64 25.39
CA LEU A 61 -0.61 -35.39 25.97
C LEU A 61 -1.22 -34.54 24.85
N PRO A 62 -2.36 -33.87 25.08
CA PRO A 62 -2.95 -32.99 24.09
C PRO A 62 -1.99 -31.83 23.79
N ASP A 63 -1.72 -31.61 22.51
CA ASP A 63 -1.00 -30.42 22.04
C ASP A 63 -1.99 -29.24 21.99
N PRO A 64 -1.68 -28.08 22.62
CA PRO A 64 -2.51 -26.88 22.48
C PRO A 64 -2.53 -26.31 21.05
N ASP A 65 -1.55 -26.67 20.21
CA ASP A 65 -1.51 -26.25 18.82
C ASP A 65 -2.38 -27.13 17.93
N PRO A 66 -3.08 -26.55 16.94
CA PRO A 66 -3.82 -27.33 15.97
C PRO A 66 -2.88 -28.19 15.12
N PRO A 67 -3.34 -29.35 14.60
CA PRO A 67 -2.56 -30.16 13.68
C PRO A 67 -2.02 -29.35 12.50
N VAL A 68 -0.84 -29.71 12.01
CA VAL A 68 -0.16 -28.98 10.92
C VAL A 68 -1.06 -28.84 9.69
N GLU A 69 -1.88 -29.85 9.41
CA GLU A 69 -2.84 -29.86 8.30
C GLU A 69 -3.91 -28.76 8.45
N GLU A 70 -4.39 -28.50 9.66
CA GLU A 70 -5.33 -27.43 9.95
C GLU A 70 -4.67 -26.06 9.78
N ILE A 71 -3.42 -25.92 10.25
CA ILE A 71 -2.61 -24.70 10.05
C ILE A 71 -2.45 -24.43 8.55
N ILE A 72 -2.06 -25.44 7.76
CA ILE A 72 -1.89 -25.31 6.31
C ILE A 72 -3.21 -24.88 5.66
N ALA A 73 -4.34 -25.52 6.01
CA ALA A 73 -5.63 -25.18 5.45
C ALA A 73 -6.06 -23.74 5.78
N ALA A 74 -5.81 -23.28 7.01
CA ALA A 74 -6.06 -21.90 7.42
C ALA A 74 -5.19 -20.90 6.64
N ARG A 75 -3.91 -21.21 6.44
CA ARG A 75 -2.98 -20.37 5.66
C ARG A 75 -3.34 -20.29 4.18
N LEU A 76 -3.81 -21.38 3.57
CA LEU A 76 -4.30 -21.37 2.19
C LEU A 76 -5.51 -20.44 2.02
N ARG A 77 -6.51 -20.56 2.92
CA ARG A 77 -7.69 -19.66 2.90
C ARG A 77 -7.30 -18.20 3.10
N GLU A 78 -6.37 -17.94 4.02
CA GLU A 78 -5.85 -16.60 4.25
C GLU A 78 -5.13 -16.05 3.02
N TYR A 79 -4.26 -16.83 2.39
CA TYR A 79 -3.56 -16.47 1.17
C TYR A 79 -4.54 -16.10 0.07
N GLU A 80 -5.54 -16.93 -0.22
CA GLU A 80 -6.53 -16.66 -1.27
C GLU A 80 -7.28 -15.35 -1.01
N ARG A 81 -7.70 -15.11 0.24
CA ARG A 81 -8.40 -13.88 0.65
C ARG A 81 -7.51 -12.65 0.43
N VAL A 82 -6.28 -12.68 0.95
CA VAL A 82 -5.31 -11.57 0.83
C VAL A 82 -4.92 -11.34 -0.63
N HIS A 83 -4.67 -12.43 -1.38
CA HIS A 83 -4.25 -12.38 -2.77
C HIS A 83 -5.36 -11.83 -3.67
N ARG A 84 -6.61 -12.28 -3.50
CA ARG A 84 -7.78 -11.72 -4.19
C ARG A 84 -7.95 -10.23 -3.87
N ALA A 85 -7.85 -9.87 -2.60
CA ALA A 85 -7.96 -8.48 -2.15
C ALA A 85 -6.87 -7.58 -2.77
N ARG A 86 -5.63 -8.09 -2.87
CA ARG A 86 -4.50 -7.37 -3.50
C ARG A 86 -4.67 -7.23 -5.00
N ARG A 87 -5.07 -8.29 -5.71
CA ARG A 87 -5.31 -8.24 -7.16
C ARG A 87 -6.44 -7.28 -7.52
N ALA A 88 -7.55 -7.29 -6.76
CA ALA A 88 -8.67 -6.39 -6.99
C ALA A 88 -8.29 -4.90 -6.85
N ARG A 89 -7.20 -4.59 -6.12
CA ARG A 89 -6.67 -3.23 -5.92
C ARG A 89 -5.55 -2.85 -6.90
N HIS A 90 -5.15 -3.76 -7.80
CA HIS A 90 -4.06 -3.50 -8.74
C HIS A 90 -4.43 -2.45 -9.81
N LEU A 91 -5.65 -2.55 -10.34
CA LEU A 91 -6.28 -1.56 -11.21
C LEU A 91 -7.80 -1.64 -10.98
N ILE A 92 -8.35 -0.63 -10.32
CA ILE A 92 -9.73 -0.63 -9.83
C ILE A 92 -10.62 -0.02 -10.93
N PRO A 93 -11.54 -0.79 -11.54
CA PRO A 93 -12.46 -0.25 -12.52
C PRO A 93 -13.49 0.65 -11.82
N VAL A 94 -13.57 1.92 -12.23
CA VAL A 94 -14.53 2.90 -11.73
C VAL A 94 -15.42 3.32 -12.89
N ARG A 95 -16.72 3.09 -12.79
CA ARG A 95 -17.68 3.50 -13.83
C ARG A 95 -18.08 4.95 -13.61
N VAL A 96 -17.68 5.82 -14.53
CA VAL A 96 -18.17 7.20 -14.58
C VAL A 96 -19.58 7.17 -15.17
N ARG A 97 -20.54 7.74 -14.43
CA ARG A 97 -21.97 7.76 -14.81
C ARG A 97 -22.41 9.06 -15.47
N LEU A 98 -21.55 10.08 -15.46
CA LEU A 98 -21.80 11.35 -16.12
C LEU A 98 -21.37 11.27 -17.58
N ASP A 99 -22.22 11.80 -18.46
CA ASP A 99 -21.86 12.02 -19.85
C ASP A 99 -20.98 13.27 -20.00
N GLY A 100 -20.14 13.26 -21.04
CA GLY A 100 -19.25 14.34 -21.38
C GLY A 100 -18.05 14.54 -20.43
N PRO A 101 -17.40 15.71 -20.51
CA PRO A 101 -16.19 16.01 -19.75
C PRO A 101 -16.39 16.02 -18.23
N VAL A 102 -15.39 15.55 -17.49
CA VAL A 102 -15.34 15.58 -16.01
C VAL A 102 -14.02 16.18 -15.54
N ALA A 103 -13.93 16.60 -14.28
CA ALA A 103 -12.67 17.04 -13.68
C ALA A 103 -12.37 16.33 -12.37
N ILE A 104 -11.09 16.27 -12.02
CA ILE A 104 -10.60 15.75 -10.73
C ILE A 104 -9.72 16.83 -10.12
N ALA A 105 -10.13 17.37 -8.98
CA ALA A 105 -9.34 18.28 -8.17
C ALA A 105 -8.46 17.46 -7.21
N HIS A 106 -7.16 17.42 -7.46
CA HIS A 106 -6.18 16.67 -6.70
C HIS A 106 -5.63 17.53 -5.56
N PHE A 107 -6.26 17.44 -4.39
CA PHE A 107 -5.79 18.05 -3.15
C PHE A 107 -4.50 17.39 -2.68
N GLY A 108 -3.50 18.21 -2.42
CA GLY A 108 -2.27 17.86 -1.74
C GLY A 108 -2.46 17.60 -0.25
N ASP A 109 -1.36 17.66 0.49
CA ASP A 109 -1.23 17.34 1.92
C ASP A 109 -1.93 18.41 2.78
N PRO A 110 -3.12 18.17 3.37
CA PRO A 110 -3.84 19.23 4.06
C PRO A 110 -3.25 19.59 5.42
N HIS A 111 -2.85 18.59 6.21
CA HIS A 111 -2.47 18.73 7.63
C HIS A 111 -3.47 19.59 8.41
N LEU A 112 -4.76 19.23 8.37
CA LEU A 112 -5.89 20.05 8.82
C LEU A 112 -5.79 20.57 10.26
N ASP A 113 -5.09 19.83 11.12
CA ASP A 113 -4.92 20.15 12.53
C ASP A 113 -3.74 21.10 12.81
N ASP A 114 -2.91 21.38 11.80
CA ASP A 114 -1.78 22.29 11.89
C ASP A 114 -2.22 23.76 11.80
N PRO A 115 -1.75 24.65 12.69
CA PRO A 115 -2.04 26.08 12.59
C PRO A 115 -1.48 26.71 11.29
N GLY A 116 -0.49 26.08 10.66
CA GLY A 116 0.05 26.49 9.37
C GLY A 116 -0.73 26.00 8.15
N CYS A 117 -1.80 25.22 8.33
CA CYS A 117 -2.73 24.89 7.26
C CYS A 117 -3.50 26.15 6.81
N ASN A 118 -3.38 26.49 5.53
CA ASN A 118 -4.17 27.53 4.86
C ASN A 118 -5.60 27.05 4.62
N LEU A 119 -6.33 26.93 5.73
CA LEU A 119 -7.72 26.51 5.77
C LEU A 119 -8.64 27.41 4.92
N PRO A 120 -8.45 28.74 4.85
CA PRO A 120 -9.23 29.58 3.94
C PRO A 120 -9.10 29.18 2.47
N LEU A 121 -7.89 28.90 1.98
CA LEU A 121 -7.67 28.44 0.61
C LEU A 121 -8.28 27.05 0.38
N LEU A 122 -8.10 26.13 1.33
CA LEU A 122 -8.70 24.81 1.27
C LEU A 122 -10.23 24.90 1.13
N MET A 123 -10.87 25.69 2.00
CA MET A 123 -12.32 25.88 2.00
C MET A 123 -12.81 26.52 0.70
N ARG A 124 -12.06 27.47 0.11
CA ARG A 124 -12.38 28.04 -1.21
C ARG A 124 -12.35 26.96 -2.29
N HIS A 125 -11.32 26.12 -2.33
CA HIS A 125 -11.25 25.00 -3.29
C HIS A 125 -12.38 23.98 -3.07
N MET A 126 -12.72 23.68 -1.82
CA MET A 126 -13.86 22.81 -1.49
C MET A 126 -15.18 23.38 -2.04
N GLU A 127 -15.42 24.68 -1.87
CA GLU A 127 -16.62 25.35 -2.39
C GLU A 127 -16.71 25.25 -3.92
N VAL A 128 -15.58 25.48 -4.61
CA VAL A 128 -15.53 25.35 -6.08
C VAL A 128 -15.89 23.93 -6.51
N VAL A 129 -15.31 22.91 -5.89
CA VAL A 129 -15.64 21.51 -6.22
C VAL A 129 -17.12 21.21 -5.96
N ARG A 130 -17.69 21.66 -4.83
CA ARG A 130 -19.10 21.41 -4.49
C ARG A 130 -20.07 22.02 -5.49
N ARG A 131 -19.78 23.22 -5.99
CA ARG A 131 -20.70 23.95 -6.89
C ARG A 131 -20.52 23.61 -8.38
N THR A 132 -19.46 22.91 -8.76
CA THR A 132 -19.14 22.65 -10.17
C THR A 132 -19.59 21.25 -10.61
N GLU A 133 -20.58 21.20 -11.50
CA GLU A 133 -21.09 19.94 -12.08
C GLU A 133 -19.97 19.17 -12.80
N GLY A 134 -19.79 17.90 -12.43
CA GLY A 134 -18.79 17.01 -13.04
C GLY A 134 -17.38 17.18 -12.51
N MET A 135 -17.16 18.00 -11.47
CA MET A 135 -15.89 18.06 -10.74
C MET A 135 -15.93 17.14 -9.52
N PHE A 136 -14.97 16.23 -9.43
CA PHE A 136 -14.78 15.34 -8.29
C PHE A 136 -13.57 15.76 -7.46
N ALA A 137 -13.60 15.44 -6.17
CA ALA A 137 -12.45 15.64 -5.28
C ALA A 137 -11.53 14.42 -5.27
N ALA A 138 -10.25 14.64 -5.05
CA ALA A 138 -9.25 13.61 -4.86
C ALA A 138 -8.18 14.09 -3.89
N ASN A 139 -7.66 13.25 -3.00
CA ASN A 139 -6.58 13.64 -2.09
C ASN A 139 -5.39 12.66 -2.14
N VAL A 140 -4.17 13.18 -2.03
CA VAL A 140 -2.92 12.40 -2.08
C VAL A 140 -2.33 12.07 -0.70
N GLY A 141 -3.04 12.34 0.39
CA GLY A 141 -2.72 11.93 1.75
C GLY A 141 -2.42 13.08 2.71
N ASP A 142 -2.01 12.67 3.90
CA ASP A 142 -1.63 13.50 5.05
C ASP A 142 -2.73 14.48 5.47
N LEU A 143 -3.92 13.93 5.73
CA LEU A 143 -5.11 14.70 6.11
C LEU A 143 -4.92 15.49 7.41
N GLN A 144 -4.07 14.98 8.29
CA GLN A 144 -3.67 15.59 9.56
C GLN A 144 -2.22 15.21 9.88
N ASN A 145 -1.60 15.91 10.81
CA ASN A 145 -0.25 15.64 11.29
C ASN A 145 -0.13 14.29 12.03
N ASN A 146 -1.16 13.87 12.78
CA ASN A 146 -1.20 12.60 13.51
C ASN A 146 0.08 12.27 14.31
N TRP A 147 0.61 13.21 15.09
CA TRP A 147 1.91 13.03 15.76
C TRP A 147 1.93 11.85 16.75
N VAL A 148 2.72 10.81 16.46
CA VAL A 148 2.89 9.63 17.33
C VAL A 148 4.36 9.34 17.67
N GLY A 149 4.58 8.42 18.62
CA GLY A 149 5.91 7.94 18.97
C GLY A 149 6.84 9.06 19.40
N ARG A 150 8.03 9.16 18.77
CA ARG A 150 9.01 10.22 19.08
C ARG A 150 8.53 11.63 18.71
N LEU A 151 7.57 11.73 17.79
CA LEU A 151 7.04 13.00 17.30
C LEU A 151 5.88 13.52 18.17
N VAL A 152 5.37 12.74 19.12
CA VAL A 152 4.25 13.15 19.99
C VAL A 152 4.50 14.48 20.71
N ARG A 153 5.77 14.81 21.00
CA ARG A 153 6.18 16.09 21.59
C ARG A 153 5.72 17.30 20.78
N LEU A 154 5.57 17.16 19.45
CA LEU A 154 5.14 18.24 18.57
C LEU A 154 3.68 18.63 18.80
N HIS A 155 2.87 17.81 19.46
CA HIS A 155 1.55 18.26 19.92
C HIS A 155 1.63 19.45 20.89
N ALA A 156 2.74 19.66 21.60
CA ALA A 156 2.93 20.84 22.45
C ALA A 156 3.04 22.14 21.65
N GLU A 157 3.31 22.05 20.35
CA GLU A 157 3.42 23.16 19.41
C GLU A 157 2.10 23.35 18.62
N GLN A 158 1.07 22.54 18.89
CA GLN A 158 -0.22 22.54 18.20
C GLN A 158 -1.29 23.19 19.07
N THR A 159 -2.18 23.96 18.45
CA THR A 159 -3.39 24.51 19.11
C THR A 159 -4.57 23.54 19.05
N THR A 160 -4.49 22.53 18.19
CA THR A 160 -5.51 21.50 17.98
C THR A 160 -5.21 20.26 18.82
N THR A 161 -6.18 19.79 19.59
CA THR A 161 -6.09 18.49 20.28
C THR A 161 -6.25 17.32 19.30
N ALA A 162 -5.71 16.14 19.62
CA ALA A 162 -5.88 14.94 18.80
C ALA A 162 -7.37 14.62 18.50
N ARG A 163 -8.28 14.86 19.46
CA ARG A 163 -9.72 14.70 19.22
C ARG A 163 -10.27 15.71 18.22
N GLN A 164 -9.83 16.97 18.28
CA GLN A 164 -10.25 17.99 17.30
C GLN A 164 -9.70 17.67 15.91
N ALA A 165 -8.47 17.18 15.82
CA ALA A 165 -7.87 16.74 14.55
C ALA A 165 -8.73 15.69 13.85
N TRP A 166 -9.19 14.66 14.56
CA TRP A 166 -10.13 13.67 14.01
C TRP A 166 -11.47 14.26 13.56
N ARG A 167 -12.00 15.25 14.29
CA ARG A 167 -13.24 15.95 13.88
C ARG A 167 -13.06 16.75 12.59
N LEU A 168 -11.89 17.38 12.41
CA LEU A 168 -11.55 18.10 11.17
C LEU A 168 -11.43 17.12 10.00
N VAL A 169 -10.76 15.99 10.20
CA VAL A 169 -10.67 14.92 9.19
C VAL A 169 -12.05 14.38 8.83
N GLU A 170 -12.90 14.07 9.83
CA GLU A 170 -14.26 13.59 9.59
C GLU A 170 -15.12 14.61 8.83
N TRP A 171 -15.02 15.89 9.18
CA TRP A 171 -15.66 16.99 8.45
C TRP A 171 -15.18 17.02 6.99
N PHE A 172 -13.88 17.10 6.75
CA PHE A 172 -13.30 17.20 5.42
C PHE A 172 -13.68 16.02 4.51
N VAL A 173 -13.67 14.79 5.05
CA VAL A 173 -14.05 13.58 4.31
C VAL A 173 -15.54 13.60 3.92
N ARG A 174 -16.42 14.21 4.72
CA ARG A 174 -17.87 14.27 4.45
C ARG A 174 -18.27 15.36 3.46
N GLU A 175 -17.52 16.45 3.40
CA GLU A 175 -17.93 17.65 2.65
C GLU A 175 -17.78 17.53 1.12
N LEU A 176 -17.02 16.56 0.62
CA LEU A 176 -16.67 16.50 -0.81
C LEU A 176 -17.01 15.17 -1.48
N PRO A 177 -17.33 15.20 -2.80
CA PRO A 177 -17.54 14.00 -3.60
C PRO A 177 -16.19 13.37 -3.97
N TRP A 178 -15.57 12.68 -3.01
CA TRP A 178 -14.27 12.03 -3.21
C TRP A 178 -14.34 10.91 -4.24
N LEU A 179 -13.58 11.04 -5.33
CA LEU A 179 -13.26 9.95 -6.26
C LEU A 179 -12.25 9.00 -5.62
N TYR A 180 -11.23 9.55 -4.96
CA TYR A 180 -10.30 8.78 -4.16
C TYR A 180 -9.66 9.58 -3.03
N ILE A 181 -9.19 8.85 -2.00
CA ILE A 181 -8.31 9.36 -0.95
C ILE A 181 -7.14 8.38 -0.79
N VAL A 182 -5.94 8.83 -1.11
CA VAL A 182 -4.72 8.08 -0.78
C VAL A 182 -4.34 8.41 0.65
N LEU A 183 -3.96 7.41 1.45
CA LEU A 183 -3.41 7.66 2.79
C LEU A 183 -1.90 7.88 2.68
N GLY A 184 -1.46 8.99 3.26
CA GLY A 184 -0.06 9.36 3.38
C GLY A 184 0.66 8.67 4.52
N ASN A 185 1.90 9.10 4.82
CA ASN A 185 2.63 8.50 5.93
C ASN A 185 2.02 8.89 7.28
N HIS A 186 1.57 10.15 7.44
CA HIS A 186 0.94 10.61 8.68
C HIS A 186 -0.36 9.84 8.94
N ASP A 187 -1.15 9.60 7.90
CA ASP A 187 -2.38 8.82 7.95
C ASP A 187 -2.18 7.33 8.28
N CYS A 188 -0.96 6.82 8.19
CA CYS A 188 -0.67 5.39 8.41
C CYS A 188 0.02 5.11 9.75
N TRP A 189 0.35 6.14 10.53
CA TRP A 189 1.14 6.01 11.75
C TRP A 189 0.40 5.40 12.94
N ALA A 190 -0.94 5.50 13.00
CA ALA A 190 -1.71 4.93 14.12
C ALA A 190 -1.80 3.38 14.07
N GLY A 191 -1.34 2.75 12.99
CA GLY A 191 -1.24 1.30 12.89
C GLY A 191 -2.60 0.61 12.73
N THR A 192 -2.80 -0.48 13.49
CA THR A 192 -4.05 -1.27 13.45
C THR A 192 -5.12 -0.63 14.31
N GLY A 193 -6.33 -0.45 13.76
CA GLY A 193 -7.43 0.21 14.46
C GLY A 193 -7.39 1.74 14.34
N ASP A 194 -6.86 2.24 13.23
CA ASP A 194 -6.81 3.67 12.93
C ASP A 194 -8.23 4.22 12.71
N PRO A 195 -8.68 5.26 13.45
CA PRO A 195 -9.98 5.92 13.26
C PRO A 195 -10.31 6.25 11.80
N LEU A 196 -9.28 6.56 11.01
CA LEU A 196 -9.41 6.89 9.60
C LEU A 196 -10.02 5.73 8.77
N ASP A 197 -9.74 4.47 9.12
CA ASP A 197 -10.29 3.30 8.43
C ASP A 197 -11.83 3.24 8.53
N TRP A 198 -12.43 3.86 9.55
CA TRP A 198 -13.89 3.97 9.70
C TRP A 198 -14.43 5.26 9.09
N ILE A 199 -13.74 6.39 9.27
CA ILE A 199 -14.13 7.68 8.68
C ILE A 199 -14.24 7.55 7.15
N LEU A 200 -13.24 6.93 6.52
CA LEU A 200 -13.20 6.76 5.06
C LEU A 200 -14.33 5.89 4.50
N ARG A 201 -15.02 5.09 5.31
CA ARG A 201 -16.20 4.32 4.85
C ARG A 201 -17.38 5.22 4.49
N THR A 202 -17.36 6.46 4.94
CA THR A 202 -18.39 7.46 4.60
C THR A 202 -18.14 8.12 3.25
N ALA A 203 -16.91 8.04 2.72
CA ALA A 203 -16.59 8.56 1.40
C ALA A 203 -17.07 7.58 0.30
N PRO A 204 -17.67 8.06 -0.80
CA PRO A 204 -18.18 7.19 -1.86
C PRO A 204 -17.06 6.60 -2.74
N GLY A 205 -15.89 7.24 -2.76
CA GLY A 205 -14.76 6.88 -3.60
C GLY A 205 -13.90 5.75 -3.06
N VAL A 206 -12.76 5.56 -3.71
CA VAL A 206 -11.78 4.53 -3.35
C VAL A 206 -10.75 5.09 -2.39
N SER A 207 -10.52 4.43 -1.27
CA SER A 207 -9.37 4.71 -0.40
C SER A 207 -8.27 3.66 -0.54
N GLY A 208 -7.02 4.08 -0.35
CA GLY A 208 -5.87 3.18 -0.44
C GLY A 208 -4.68 3.65 0.37
N ARG A 209 -4.09 2.74 1.14
CA ARG A 209 -2.83 2.98 1.85
C ARG A 209 -1.68 3.15 0.84
N HIS A 210 -1.00 4.28 0.89
CA HIS A 210 0.14 4.66 0.02
C HIS A 210 -0.15 4.83 -1.48
N GLY A 211 -1.32 4.43 -1.97
CA GLY A 211 -1.75 4.71 -3.34
C GLY A 211 -3.00 3.97 -3.79
N VAL A 212 -3.55 4.46 -4.90
CA VAL A 212 -4.66 3.84 -5.65
C VAL A 212 -4.34 3.91 -7.14
N ARG A 213 -4.88 2.95 -7.89
CA ARG A 213 -4.81 2.96 -9.36
C ARG A 213 -6.19 2.65 -9.92
N LEU A 214 -6.74 3.59 -10.67
CA LEU A 214 -8.11 3.57 -11.15
C LEU A 214 -8.14 3.48 -12.68
N ALA A 215 -9.09 2.72 -13.20
CA ALA A 215 -9.50 2.73 -14.60
C ALA A 215 -10.90 3.37 -14.69
N LEU A 216 -10.94 4.66 -15.01
CA LEU A 216 -12.17 5.42 -15.18
C LEU A 216 -12.80 5.05 -16.52
N ARG A 217 -13.94 4.38 -16.49
CA ARG A 217 -14.68 3.93 -17.68
C ARG A 217 -15.86 4.83 -17.92
N PHE A 218 -15.82 5.55 -19.03
CA PHE A 218 -16.84 6.52 -19.43
C PHE A 218 -17.98 5.85 -20.21
N PRO A 219 -19.16 6.49 -20.29
CA PRO A 219 -20.32 5.94 -21.02
C PRO A 219 -20.03 5.63 -22.50
N ASN A 220 -19.16 6.42 -23.15
CA ASN A 220 -18.74 6.21 -24.54
C ASN A 220 -17.70 5.08 -24.72
N GLY A 221 -17.36 4.35 -23.65
CA GLY A 221 -16.38 3.27 -23.67
C GLY A 221 -14.92 3.72 -23.54
N ARG A 222 -14.63 5.03 -23.54
CA ARG A 222 -13.27 5.54 -23.28
C ARG A 222 -12.84 5.16 -21.87
N GLU A 223 -11.58 4.74 -21.73
CA GLU A 223 -10.97 4.45 -20.43
C GLU A 223 -9.81 5.41 -20.17
N VAL A 224 -9.83 6.09 -19.02
CA VAL A 224 -8.73 6.95 -18.54
C VAL A 224 -8.18 6.37 -17.25
N ARG A 225 -6.86 6.24 -17.16
CA ARG A 225 -6.18 5.63 -16.01
C ARG A 225 -5.55 6.70 -15.13
N VAL A 226 -5.83 6.60 -13.83
CA VAL A 226 -5.30 7.48 -12.79
C VAL A 226 -4.48 6.64 -11.82
N HIS A 227 -3.23 7.01 -11.61
CA HIS A 227 -2.35 6.39 -10.61
C HIS A 227 -1.97 7.46 -9.59
N ALA A 228 -2.62 7.42 -8.44
CA ALA A 228 -2.35 8.33 -7.34
C ALA A 228 -1.55 7.61 -6.26
N ARG A 229 -0.51 8.25 -5.75
CA ARG A 229 0.28 7.75 -4.62
C ARG A 229 0.61 8.90 -3.69
N HIS A 230 0.91 8.59 -2.44
CA HIS A 230 1.40 9.63 -1.55
C HIS A 230 2.76 10.16 -2.04
N ASP A 231 3.67 9.25 -2.41
CA ASP A 231 4.86 9.57 -3.21
C ASP A 231 5.17 8.44 -4.22
N PHE A 232 5.93 8.80 -5.25
CA PHE A 232 6.54 7.86 -6.19
C PHE A 232 8.04 7.72 -5.91
N PRO A 233 8.61 6.51 -6.01
CA PRO A 233 10.04 6.30 -5.88
C PRO A 233 10.83 7.12 -6.91
N GLY A 234 11.88 7.80 -6.45
CA GLY A 234 12.75 8.65 -7.26
C GLY A 234 12.74 10.10 -6.81
N HIS A 235 13.91 10.74 -6.85
CA HIS A 235 14.10 12.13 -6.45
C HIS A 235 14.99 12.86 -7.47
N SER A 236 14.75 14.16 -7.62
CA SER A 236 15.57 15.06 -8.42
C SER A 236 15.60 16.43 -7.74
N GLN A 237 16.78 17.04 -7.71
CA GLN A 237 16.96 18.42 -7.27
C GLN A 237 16.44 19.44 -8.31
N TRP A 238 16.24 19.01 -9.56
CA TRP A 238 15.89 19.88 -10.69
C TRP A 238 14.42 19.79 -11.11
N ASN A 239 13.77 18.67 -10.80
CA ASN A 239 12.42 18.40 -11.26
C ASN A 239 11.57 17.83 -10.12
N PRO A 240 10.72 18.65 -9.49
CA PRO A 240 9.82 18.21 -8.43
C PRO A 240 8.87 17.06 -8.86
N ALA A 241 8.50 16.99 -10.14
CA ALA A 241 7.67 15.92 -10.71
C ALA A 241 8.46 14.65 -11.11
N HIS A 242 9.75 14.55 -10.76
CA HIS A 242 10.59 13.44 -11.22
C HIS A 242 10.07 12.05 -10.84
N GLY A 243 9.59 11.87 -9.60
CA GLY A 243 9.02 10.58 -9.16
C GLY A 243 7.88 10.07 -10.06
N PRO A 244 6.77 10.81 -10.20
CA PRO A 244 5.68 10.39 -11.09
C PRO A 244 6.10 10.34 -12.57
N ALA A 245 6.99 11.23 -13.03
CA ALA A 245 7.47 11.20 -14.42
C ALA A 245 8.31 9.94 -14.72
N LYS A 246 9.22 9.58 -13.81
CA LYS A 246 9.99 8.33 -13.89
C LYS A 246 9.05 7.12 -13.91
N ALA A 247 8.01 7.13 -13.07
CA ALA A 247 7.02 6.06 -13.04
C ALA A 247 6.28 5.95 -14.39
N ALA A 248 5.94 7.08 -15.02
CA ALA A 248 5.33 7.11 -16.35
C ALA A 248 6.28 6.55 -17.43
N MET A 249 7.56 6.93 -17.39
CA MET A 249 8.57 6.50 -18.37
C MET A 249 8.92 5.00 -18.27
N MET A 250 8.99 4.47 -17.04
CA MET A 250 9.60 3.15 -16.80
C MET A 250 8.61 2.03 -16.50
N HIS A 251 7.40 2.36 -16.03
CA HIS A 251 6.54 1.35 -15.42
C HIS A 251 5.09 1.42 -15.89
N TRP A 252 4.50 2.62 -15.91
CA TRP A 252 3.06 2.80 -16.04
C TRP A 252 2.72 3.73 -17.19
N ARG A 253 1.91 3.26 -18.13
CA ARG A 253 1.34 4.07 -19.22
C ARG A 253 -0.03 4.57 -18.80
N ASP A 254 -0.11 5.25 -17.67
CA ASP A 254 -1.36 5.80 -17.14
C ASP A 254 -1.47 7.28 -17.53
N HIS A 255 -2.69 7.75 -17.77
CA HIS A 255 -2.89 9.09 -18.31
C HIS A 255 -2.60 10.17 -17.26
N ILE A 256 -2.88 9.89 -15.99
CA ILE A 256 -2.63 10.78 -14.87
C ILE A 256 -1.82 10.02 -13.81
N LEU A 257 -0.64 10.54 -13.45
CA LEU A 257 0.16 10.06 -12.32
C LEU A 257 0.36 11.22 -11.35
N THR A 258 -0.20 11.13 -10.15
CA THR A 258 -0.23 12.26 -9.20
C THR A 258 0.21 11.88 -7.79
N CYS A 259 0.94 12.78 -7.12
CA CYS A 259 1.43 12.59 -5.75
C CYS A 259 1.61 13.87 -4.94
N GLY A 260 1.89 13.74 -3.63
CA GLY A 260 2.10 14.85 -2.68
C GLY A 260 3.40 14.69 -1.88
N HIS A 261 3.31 14.62 -0.54
CA HIS A 261 4.35 14.27 0.43
C HIS A 261 5.48 15.30 0.64
N ARG A 262 6.04 15.85 -0.45
CA ARG A 262 7.22 16.73 -0.39
C ARG A 262 6.89 18.21 -0.23
N HIS A 263 5.60 18.54 -0.18
CA HIS A 263 5.11 19.91 -0.04
C HIS A 263 5.63 20.88 -1.12
N VAL A 264 5.99 20.36 -2.29
CA VAL A 264 6.43 21.14 -3.46
C VAL A 264 5.62 20.74 -4.68
N SER A 265 5.38 21.69 -5.57
CA SER A 265 4.58 21.49 -6.77
C SER A 265 5.46 21.17 -7.98
N GLY A 266 4.95 20.39 -8.92
CA GLY A 266 5.65 20.07 -10.16
C GLY A 266 4.77 19.45 -11.21
N TYR A 267 5.13 19.65 -12.48
CA TYR A 267 4.40 19.10 -13.61
C TYR A 267 5.35 18.68 -14.74
N GLN A 268 5.13 17.49 -15.30
CA GLN A 268 5.81 17.04 -16.49
C GLN A 268 4.86 16.21 -17.36
N ILE A 269 4.94 16.39 -18.68
CA ILE A 269 4.25 15.55 -19.66
C ILE A 269 5.22 14.49 -20.18
N VAL A 270 4.77 13.24 -20.24
CA VAL A 270 5.54 12.11 -20.76
C VAL A 270 4.70 11.40 -21.81
N LYS A 271 5.16 11.36 -23.06
CA LYS A 271 4.52 10.57 -24.12
C LYS A 271 5.21 9.22 -24.25
N ASP A 272 4.45 8.14 -24.19
CA ASP A 272 4.97 6.82 -24.52
C ASP A 272 4.95 6.66 -26.07
N PRO A 273 6.11 6.46 -26.71
CA PRO A 273 6.19 6.40 -28.17
C PRO A 273 5.57 5.14 -28.77
N ALA A 274 5.43 4.06 -27.98
CA ALA A 274 4.89 2.78 -28.45
C ALA A 274 3.36 2.76 -28.49
N THR A 275 2.71 3.36 -27.50
CA THR A 275 1.25 3.38 -27.35
C THR A 275 0.63 4.72 -27.74
N GLY A 276 1.42 5.79 -27.80
CA GLY A 276 0.93 7.15 -28.02
C GLY A 276 0.31 7.82 -26.80
N THR A 277 0.13 7.10 -25.69
CA THR A 277 -0.46 7.62 -24.44
C THR A 277 0.35 8.79 -23.91
N ILE A 278 -0.35 9.88 -23.61
CA ILE A 278 0.21 11.04 -22.94
C ILE A 278 -0.07 10.94 -21.45
N SER A 279 1.00 10.89 -20.66
CA SER A 279 0.96 10.80 -19.21
C SER A 279 1.24 12.16 -18.59
N HIS A 280 0.36 12.61 -17.72
CA HIS A 280 0.50 13.83 -16.93
C HIS A 280 1.06 13.47 -15.56
N ALA A 281 2.35 13.72 -15.36
CA ALA A 281 3.05 13.50 -14.10
C ALA A 281 2.97 14.76 -13.24
N ILE A 282 2.22 14.68 -12.14
CA ILE A 282 1.83 15.81 -11.31
C ILE A 282 2.33 15.57 -9.89
N ARG A 283 2.95 16.58 -9.28
CA ARG A 283 3.13 16.65 -7.83
C ARG A 283 2.41 17.88 -7.32
N VAL A 284 1.44 17.70 -6.45
CA VAL A 284 0.78 18.80 -5.73
C VAL A 284 1.51 19.05 -4.41
N ALA A 285 1.55 20.31 -3.98
CA ALA A 285 2.17 20.70 -2.72
C ALA A 285 1.18 20.59 -1.55
N SER A 286 1.51 21.19 -0.40
CA SER A 286 0.72 21.11 0.83
C SER A 286 -0.17 22.34 1.01
N TYR A 287 -1.32 22.17 1.68
CA TYR A 287 -2.05 23.33 2.23
C TYR A 287 -1.41 23.85 3.51
N LYS A 288 -0.48 23.13 4.13
CA LYS A 288 0.38 23.63 5.20
C LYS A 288 1.50 24.46 4.60
N ASP A 289 1.24 25.75 4.43
CA ASP A 289 2.19 26.72 3.85
C ASP A 289 3.07 27.41 4.91
N GLN A 290 2.67 27.40 6.19
CA GLN A 290 3.53 27.80 7.31
C GLN A 290 4.08 26.54 8.00
N ASP A 291 5.35 26.21 7.74
CA ASP A 291 5.99 25.02 8.32
C ASP A 291 7.28 25.39 9.08
N GLY A 292 7.24 25.23 10.40
CA GLY A 292 8.39 25.46 11.28
C GLY A 292 9.59 24.55 10.96
N TYR A 293 9.34 23.32 10.51
CA TYR A 293 10.42 22.41 10.09
C TYR A 293 11.08 22.89 8.79
N ALA A 294 10.28 23.32 7.81
CA ALA A 294 10.81 23.87 6.56
C ALA A 294 11.63 25.13 6.83
N PHE A 295 11.16 26.00 7.73
CA PHE A 295 11.89 27.18 8.18
C PHE A 295 13.22 26.82 8.87
N GLU A 296 13.20 25.89 9.84
CA GLU A 296 14.41 25.43 10.54
C GLU A 296 15.46 24.86 9.56
N LYS A 297 15.00 24.13 8.53
CA LYS A 297 15.88 23.52 7.52
C LYS A 297 16.24 24.45 6.37
N GLY A 298 15.71 25.67 6.33
CA GLY A 298 15.94 26.63 5.25
C GLY A 298 15.48 26.12 3.89
N LEU A 299 14.39 25.33 3.84
CA LEU A 299 13.87 24.80 2.59
C LEU A 299 13.21 25.94 1.79
N PRO A 300 13.51 26.07 0.49
CA PRO A 300 12.86 27.08 -0.36
C PRO A 300 11.39 26.74 -0.57
N ASP A 301 10.57 27.78 -0.73
CA ASP A 301 9.18 27.62 -1.12
C ASP A 301 9.09 27.14 -2.58
N GLY A 302 8.78 25.85 -2.75
CA GLY A 302 8.51 25.22 -4.03
C GLY A 302 7.03 24.98 -4.28
N ASN A 303 6.14 25.57 -3.48
CA ASN A 303 4.70 25.44 -3.62
C ASN A 303 4.15 26.51 -4.56
N PHE A 304 3.66 26.08 -5.73
CA PHE A 304 2.88 26.95 -6.61
C PHE A 304 1.42 26.49 -6.76
N GLY A 305 1.04 25.42 -6.07
CA GLY A 305 -0.23 24.74 -6.28
C GLY A 305 -0.45 23.58 -5.31
N PRO A 306 -1.17 23.78 -4.20
CA PRO A 306 -1.59 22.69 -3.32
C PRO A 306 -2.72 21.85 -3.92
N CYS A 307 -3.27 22.27 -5.06
CA CYS A 307 -4.27 21.54 -5.82
C CYS A 307 -4.02 21.70 -7.31
N ALA A 308 -4.03 20.59 -8.03
CA ALA A 308 -4.06 20.58 -9.50
C ALA A 308 -5.37 19.94 -9.94
N VAL A 309 -5.98 20.48 -10.99
CA VAL A 309 -7.20 19.93 -11.58
C VAL A 309 -6.87 19.30 -12.92
N THR A 310 -7.22 18.02 -13.08
CA THR A 310 -7.21 17.35 -14.39
C THR A 310 -8.63 17.36 -14.96
N VAL A 311 -8.82 18.05 -16.08
CA VAL A 311 -10.06 18.02 -16.85
C VAL A 311 -9.92 16.96 -17.93
N ILE A 312 -10.84 16.00 -17.93
CA ILE A 312 -10.86 14.84 -18.82
C ILE A 312 -12.01 15.03 -19.81
N ASP A 313 -11.69 15.14 -21.10
CA ASP A 313 -12.68 15.14 -22.19
C ASP A 313 -12.69 13.76 -22.86
N PRO A 314 -13.62 12.86 -22.49
CA PRO A 314 -13.65 11.50 -23.04
C PRO A 314 -14.02 11.47 -24.53
N GLU A 315 -14.51 12.57 -25.08
CA GLU A 315 -14.89 12.77 -26.49
C GLU A 315 -13.81 13.54 -27.27
N ALA A 316 -12.62 13.75 -26.69
CA ALA A 316 -11.50 14.31 -27.42
C ALA A 316 -11.12 13.42 -28.61
N GLU A 317 -10.87 14.04 -29.76
CA GLU A 317 -10.46 13.35 -31.00
C GLU A 317 -8.99 12.90 -30.96
N SER A 318 -8.18 13.49 -30.07
CA SER A 318 -6.76 13.18 -29.92
C SER A 318 -6.37 13.06 -28.44
N GLU A 319 -5.28 12.33 -28.18
CA GLU A 319 -4.69 12.20 -26.84
C GLU A 319 -4.32 13.55 -26.21
N ILE A 320 -3.95 14.55 -27.02
CA ILE A 320 -3.61 15.89 -26.53
C ILE A 320 -4.82 16.57 -25.89
N GLY A 321 -6.02 16.34 -26.43
CA GLY A 321 -7.26 16.90 -25.89
C GLY A 321 -7.89 16.07 -24.77
N LEU A 322 -7.37 14.87 -24.49
CA LEU A 322 -7.98 13.93 -23.55
C LEU A 322 -7.87 14.41 -22.09
N VAL A 323 -6.71 14.95 -21.71
CA VAL A 323 -6.46 15.45 -20.35
C VAL A 323 -5.82 16.83 -20.41
N THR A 324 -6.45 17.80 -19.77
CA THR A 324 -5.92 19.16 -19.56
C THR A 324 -5.64 19.37 -18.08
N VAL A 325 -4.45 19.87 -17.73
CA VAL A 325 -4.06 20.16 -16.35
C VAL A 325 -4.10 21.66 -16.09
N LEU A 326 -4.81 22.07 -15.06
CA LEU A 326 -4.97 23.46 -14.63
C LEU A 326 -4.64 23.57 -13.13
N TRP A 327 -3.88 24.58 -12.75
CA TRP A 327 -3.42 24.76 -11.36
C TRP A 327 -4.27 25.72 -10.55
N ASP A 328 -5.04 26.58 -11.22
CA ASP A 328 -6.07 27.40 -10.58
C ASP A 328 -7.42 26.66 -10.63
N VAL A 329 -7.98 26.37 -9.45
CA VAL A 329 -9.18 25.53 -9.33
C VAL A 329 -10.42 26.22 -9.90
N GLU A 330 -10.51 27.54 -9.80
CA GLU A 330 -11.63 28.32 -10.35
C GLU A 330 -11.60 28.35 -11.87
N THR A 331 -10.43 28.64 -12.46
CA THR A 331 -10.21 28.58 -13.91
C THR A 331 -10.54 27.19 -14.44
N ALA A 332 -10.20 26.13 -13.70
CA ALA A 332 -10.53 24.77 -14.09
C ALA A 332 -12.03 24.48 -14.05
N ALA A 333 -12.75 25.03 -13.07
CA ALA A 333 -14.20 24.93 -13.01
C ALA A 333 -14.90 25.65 -14.18
N ASP A 334 -14.41 26.84 -14.54
CA ASP A 334 -14.91 27.59 -15.68
C ASP A 334 -14.64 26.85 -16.99
N PHE A 335 -13.42 26.31 -17.15
CA PHE A 335 -13.03 25.53 -18.32
C PHE A 335 -13.86 24.25 -18.46
N LEU A 336 -14.09 23.51 -17.37
CA LEU A 336 -14.96 22.33 -17.38
C LEU A 336 -16.39 22.71 -17.80
N THR A 337 -16.93 23.78 -17.21
CA THR A 337 -18.29 24.26 -17.51
C THR A 337 -18.42 24.62 -18.99
N PHE A 338 -17.41 25.30 -19.55
CA PHE A 338 -17.34 25.60 -20.97
C PHE A 338 -17.32 24.33 -21.83
N LEU A 339 -16.44 23.36 -21.53
CA LEU A 339 -16.33 22.12 -22.30
C LEU A 339 -17.63 21.31 -22.25
N ARG A 340 -18.27 21.20 -21.08
CA ARG A 340 -19.56 20.50 -20.92
C ARG A 340 -20.67 21.17 -21.73
N ARG A 341 -20.70 22.51 -21.81
CA ARG A 341 -21.65 23.23 -22.67
C ARG A 341 -21.38 22.97 -24.14
N ARG A 342 -20.10 22.99 -24.55
CA ARG A 342 -19.69 22.76 -25.95
C ARG A 342 -20.05 21.36 -26.46
N ARG A 343 -20.02 20.33 -25.61
CA ARG A 343 -20.39 18.95 -25.99
C ARG A 343 -21.89 18.68 -26.01
N LYS A 344 -22.70 19.53 -25.37
CA LYS A 344 -24.17 19.45 -25.41
C LYS A 344 -24.79 20.17 -26.62
N ALA A 345 -24.03 21.07 -27.27
CA ALA A 345 -24.45 21.86 -28.42
C ALA A 345 -24.18 21.12 -29.73
#